data_AF-A0A7C8AG69-F1
#
_entry.id   AF-A0A7C8AG69-F1
#
_cell.length_a   1.000
_cell.length_b   1.000
_cell.length_c   1.000
_cell.angle_alpha   90.00
_cell.angle_beta   90.00
_cell.angle_gamma   90.00
#
_symmetry.space_group_name_H-M   'P 1'
#
loop_
_entity.id
_entity.type
_entity.pdbx_description
1 polymer ?
#
loop_
_entity_poly.entity_id
_entity_poly.type
_entity_poly.pdbx_seq_one_letter_code
_entity_poly.pdbx_strand_id
1 'polypeptide(L)'
;MEELNKIKFKNIKLTSYRTNAVMANLANNNCISEKQQNFRYSGEVVYIYAFDIAYDMKRQPISELLGQPVQNYHIGPSKRSPKQLFFYSPQMVKLPCKERLINGGVVEIQRSIKVFNVGAISIQIRVPFEALKIEELVCYHELKFAENSIEDEAKQLAREATMKLEPYCVKPVSQLNQIENYTVFYLRDLPDKDDSSAFQAEEWLNINRNHVAGLLAEESNARYLSKQEAEESTGRYLTYYSNDLVVIDWDAALVIGEKESLDDILHIMEVANVQLVELSAYDRLLDGSLEKAYRDLAKRRVRVSRDIHRNLREIRVDLARFSDELSNITKFFGDWHLARIYTNLSNRFHLADWYRVIREKLKTLGDLYQLLQQDWVNFWMVLLEATIVLLFVLDVILLLVGL
;
A
#
# COMPACT_ATOMS: atom_id res chain seq x y z
N MET A 1 68.49 -41.23 -21.45
CA MET A 1 67.26 -42.07 -21.35
C MET A 1 66.46 -41.82 -20.06
N GLU A 2 67.07 -41.35 -18.97
CA GLU A 2 66.37 -41.12 -17.69
C GLU A 2 65.57 -39.80 -17.59
N GLU A 3 66.01 -38.73 -18.27
CA GLU A 3 65.35 -37.42 -18.22
C GLU A 3 64.01 -37.37 -18.98
N LEU A 4 63.87 -38.13 -20.07
CA LEU A 4 62.65 -38.19 -20.87
C LEU A 4 61.48 -38.91 -20.17
N ASN A 5 61.78 -39.85 -19.26
CA ASN A 5 60.75 -40.55 -18.48
C ASN A 5 60.19 -39.69 -17.33
N LYS A 6 61.00 -38.80 -16.73
CA LYS A 6 60.51 -37.90 -15.66
C LYS A 6 59.50 -36.86 -16.18
N ILE A 7 59.67 -36.37 -17.41
CA ILE A 7 58.76 -35.39 -18.03
C ILE A 7 57.42 -36.06 -18.40
N LYS A 8 57.45 -37.30 -18.89
CA LYS A 8 56.23 -38.06 -19.23
C LYS A 8 55.38 -38.39 -17.99
N PHE A 9 56.01 -38.76 -16.87
CA PHE A 9 55.29 -39.04 -15.61
C PHE A 9 54.72 -37.79 -14.93
N LYS A 10 55.35 -36.61 -15.08
CA LYS A 10 54.84 -35.35 -14.51
C LYS A 10 53.61 -34.85 -15.27
N ASN A 11 53.59 -35.00 -16.61
CA ASN A 11 52.45 -34.61 -17.44
C ASN A 11 51.22 -35.52 -17.27
N ILE A 12 51.39 -36.81 -17.01
CA ILE A 12 50.27 -37.74 -16.73
C ILE A 12 49.63 -37.46 -15.36
N LYS A 13 50.44 -37.10 -14.35
CA LYS A 13 49.89 -36.66 -13.04
C LYS A 13 49.13 -35.34 -13.16
N LEU A 14 49.66 -34.35 -13.89
CA LEU A 14 49.00 -33.05 -14.07
C LEU A 14 47.68 -33.12 -14.86
N THR A 15 47.57 -34.05 -15.83
CA THR A 15 46.29 -34.30 -16.52
C THR A 15 45.29 -35.00 -15.59
N SER A 16 45.70 -36.01 -14.83
CA SER A 16 44.84 -36.68 -13.85
C SER A 16 44.28 -35.74 -12.77
N TYR A 17 45.08 -34.80 -12.24
CA TYR A 17 44.60 -33.81 -11.26
C TYR A 17 43.62 -32.79 -11.87
N ARG A 18 43.82 -32.36 -13.13
CA ARG A 18 42.88 -31.47 -13.83
C ARG A 18 41.56 -32.17 -14.18
N THR A 19 41.59 -33.43 -14.60
CA THR A 19 40.37 -34.20 -14.88
C THR A 19 39.58 -34.47 -13.60
N ASN A 20 40.25 -34.76 -12.48
CA ASN A 20 39.58 -34.94 -11.19
C ASN A 20 38.96 -33.65 -10.65
N ALA A 21 39.60 -32.49 -10.83
CA ALA A 21 39.03 -31.20 -10.43
C ALA A 21 37.83 -30.78 -11.29
N VAL A 22 37.86 -31.06 -12.60
CA VAL A 22 36.74 -30.79 -13.51
C VAL A 22 35.57 -31.75 -13.27
N MET A 23 35.83 -33.04 -13.03
CA MET A 23 34.79 -34.02 -12.70
C MET A 23 34.19 -33.80 -11.30
N ALA A 24 34.99 -33.34 -10.33
CA ALA A 24 34.48 -32.93 -9.01
C ALA A 24 33.60 -31.67 -9.11
N ASN A 25 33.97 -30.68 -9.91
CA ASN A 25 33.13 -29.49 -10.16
C ASN A 25 31.85 -29.83 -10.95
N LEU A 26 31.92 -30.75 -11.92
CA LEU A 26 30.74 -31.21 -12.66
C LEU A 26 29.80 -32.05 -11.77
N ALA A 27 30.35 -32.89 -10.88
CA ALA A 27 29.56 -33.65 -9.90
C ALA A 27 28.94 -32.73 -8.84
N ASN A 28 29.66 -31.71 -8.35
CA ASN A 28 29.09 -30.70 -7.44
C ASN A 28 28.00 -29.87 -8.13
N ASN A 29 28.23 -29.42 -9.36
CA ASN A 29 27.22 -28.66 -10.11
C ASN A 29 25.97 -29.51 -10.42
N ASN A 30 26.13 -30.81 -10.68
CA ASN A 30 25.00 -31.73 -10.85
C ASN A 30 24.27 -32.04 -9.53
N CYS A 31 24.99 -32.23 -8.40
CA CYS A 31 24.36 -32.39 -7.08
C CYS A 31 23.62 -31.13 -6.61
N ILE A 32 24.18 -29.94 -6.86
CA ILE A 32 23.53 -28.66 -6.60
C ILE A 32 22.28 -28.52 -7.48
N SER A 33 22.37 -28.88 -8.77
CA SER A 33 21.22 -28.92 -9.69
C SER A 33 20.13 -29.91 -9.27
N GLU A 34 20.49 -31.09 -8.73
CA GLU A 34 19.53 -32.12 -8.29
C GLU A 34 18.89 -31.80 -6.93
N LYS A 35 19.63 -31.23 -5.96
CA LYS A 35 19.06 -30.79 -4.67
C LYS A 35 18.17 -29.56 -4.82
N GLN A 36 18.53 -28.63 -5.70
CA GLN A 36 17.71 -27.45 -6.03
C GLN A 36 16.44 -27.84 -6.82
N GLN A 37 16.40 -29.02 -7.45
CA GLN A 37 15.20 -29.59 -8.09
C GLN A 37 14.16 -30.18 -7.11
N ASN A 38 14.54 -30.48 -5.86
CA ASN A 38 13.64 -31.06 -4.86
C ASN A 38 13.21 -30.08 -3.76
N PHE A 39 13.78 -28.87 -3.70
CA PHE A 39 13.31 -27.86 -2.76
C PHE A 39 11.94 -27.34 -3.20
N ARG A 40 10.99 -27.29 -2.26
CA ARG A 40 9.68 -26.68 -2.46
C ARG A 40 9.62 -25.36 -1.70
N TYR A 41 9.31 -24.29 -2.43
CA TYR A 41 8.93 -23.04 -1.80
C TYR A 41 7.60 -23.25 -1.08
N SER A 42 7.55 -22.88 0.19
CA SER A 42 6.33 -22.89 0.98
C SER A 42 6.15 -21.54 1.65
N GLY A 43 4.90 -21.12 1.80
CA GLY A 43 4.63 -19.75 2.19
C GLY A 43 3.14 -19.43 2.20
N GLU A 44 2.84 -18.13 2.21
CA GLU A 44 1.49 -17.62 2.00
C GLU A 44 1.50 -16.42 1.07
N VAL A 45 0.50 -16.32 0.20
CA VAL A 45 0.19 -15.10 -0.53
C VAL A 45 -0.82 -14.33 0.30
N VAL A 46 -0.50 -13.07 0.58
CA VAL A 46 -1.31 -12.19 1.41
C VAL A 46 -1.84 -11.07 0.52
N TYR A 47 -3.14 -11.06 0.32
CA TYR A 47 -3.84 -10.03 -0.41
C TYR A 47 -4.32 -8.96 0.57
N ILE A 48 -3.92 -7.72 0.34
CA ILE A 48 -4.32 -6.56 1.13
C ILE A 48 -5.21 -5.68 0.26
N TYR A 49 -6.46 -5.49 0.67
CA TYR A 49 -7.40 -4.58 0.00
C TYR A 49 -7.77 -3.44 0.94
N ALA A 50 -7.44 -2.21 0.56
CA ALA A 50 -7.84 -1.01 1.28
C ALA A 50 -9.08 -0.38 0.64
N PHE A 51 -10.06 -0.01 1.46
CA PHE A 51 -11.30 0.64 1.04
C PHE A 51 -11.52 1.93 1.84
N ASP A 52 -11.83 3.01 1.15
CA ASP A 52 -12.41 4.22 1.74
C ASP A 52 -13.91 4.00 1.98
N ILE A 53 -14.35 4.07 3.25
CA ILE A 53 -15.73 3.79 3.66
C ILE A 53 -16.45 5.04 4.20
N ALA A 54 -15.71 6.06 4.64
CA ALA A 54 -16.26 7.26 5.26
C ALA A 54 -15.21 8.38 5.29
N TYR A 55 -15.67 9.63 5.49
CA TYR A 55 -14.75 10.76 5.66
C TYR A 55 -13.91 10.70 6.96
N ASP A 56 -14.48 10.18 8.04
CA ASP A 56 -13.79 9.95 9.32
C ASP A 56 -14.58 8.90 10.12
N MET A 57 -13.97 8.27 11.13
CA MET A 57 -14.66 7.42 12.08
C MET A 57 -14.96 8.18 13.38
N LYS A 58 -16.15 7.95 13.95
CA LYS A 58 -16.45 8.38 15.30
C LYS A 58 -15.50 7.68 16.27
N ARG A 59 -14.91 8.43 17.20
CA ARG A 59 -14.00 7.90 18.25
C ARG A 59 -14.78 7.15 19.32
N GLN A 60 -15.38 6.02 18.95
CA GLN A 60 -16.13 5.13 19.81
C GLN A 60 -15.60 3.71 19.63
N PRO A 61 -15.44 2.93 20.70
CA PRO A 61 -14.97 1.56 20.58
C PRO A 61 -16.01 0.70 19.87
N ILE A 62 -15.59 0.00 18.83
CA ILE A 62 -16.39 -1.05 18.20
C ILE A 62 -16.14 -2.32 19.02
N SER A 63 -17.18 -2.91 19.61
CA SER A 63 -17.03 -4.11 20.43
C SER A 63 -16.98 -5.40 19.60
N GLU A 64 -17.76 -5.43 18.53
CA GLU A 64 -17.97 -6.61 17.71
C GLU A 64 -18.18 -6.20 16.24
N LEU A 65 -17.60 -6.98 15.32
CA LEU A 65 -17.79 -6.82 13.88
C LEU A 65 -17.96 -8.20 13.27
N LEU A 66 -19.02 -8.38 12.47
CA LEU A 66 -19.33 -9.66 11.80
C LEU A 66 -19.34 -10.90 12.73
N GLY A 67 -19.87 -10.76 13.94
CA GLY A 67 -19.97 -11.89 14.87
C GLY A 67 -18.70 -12.15 15.70
N GLN A 68 -17.68 -11.30 15.57
CA GLN A 68 -16.35 -11.52 16.16
C GLN A 68 -15.92 -10.33 17.03
N PRO A 69 -15.22 -10.58 18.15
CA PRO A 69 -14.74 -9.52 19.03
C PRO A 69 -13.66 -8.68 18.33
N VAL A 70 -13.78 -7.37 18.47
CA VAL A 70 -12.77 -6.42 17.98
C VAL A 70 -11.63 -6.32 19.00
N GLN A 71 -10.39 -6.33 18.50
CA GLN A 71 -9.20 -6.16 19.32
C GLN A 71 -8.37 -4.99 18.78
N ASN A 72 -7.70 -4.24 19.66
CA ASN A 72 -6.74 -3.24 19.21
C ASN A 72 -5.51 -3.96 18.68
N TYR A 73 -5.14 -3.67 17.43
CA TYR A 73 -3.90 -4.16 16.85
C TYR A 73 -2.74 -3.35 17.41
N HIS A 74 -1.82 -4.03 18.08
CA HIS A 74 -0.57 -3.45 18.53
C HIS A 74 0.55 -4.10 17.75
N ILE A 75 1.39 -3.27 17.12
CA ILE A 75 2.69 -3.72 16.60
C ILE A 75 3.45 -4.30 17.79
N GLY A 76 3.96 -5.52 17.65
CA GLY A 76 4.69 -6.18 18.72
C GLY A 76 5.88 -5.32 19.14
N PRO A 77 6.37 -5.43 20.39
CA PRO A 77 7.65 -4.85 20.78
C PRO A 77 8.77 -5.66 20.12
N SER A 78 8.91 -5.58 18.80
CA SER A 78 10.08 -6.03 18.10
C SER A 78 11.27 -5.23 18.62
N LYS A 79 12.15 -5.93 19.34
CA LYS A 79 13.51 -5.57 19.76
C LYS A 79 13.75 -4.06 19.93
N ARG A 80 13.21 -3.49 21.02
CA ARG A 80 13.47 -2.14 21.58
C ARG A 80 12.71 -0.97 20.94
N SER A 81 11.38 -1.02 20.95
CA SER A 81 10.54 0.15 20.68
C SER A 81 10.53 1.15 21.85
N PRO A 82 10.56 2.48 21.61
CA PRO A 82 10.31 3.48 22.65
C PRO A 82 8.93 3.29 23.27
N LYS A 83 8.82 3.42 24.61
CA LYS A 83 7.57 3.22 25.38
C LYS A 83 6.50 4.31 25.17
N GLN A 84 6.56 5.09 24.09
CA GLN A 84 5.59 6.15 23.84
C GLN A 84 4.35 5.58 23.15
N LEU A 85 3.20 5.85 23.77
CA LEU A 85 1.89 5.30 23.43
C LEU A 85 1.53 5.47 21.96
N PHE A 86 1.18 4.35 21.32
CA PHE A 86 0.57 4.28 20.01
C PHE A 86 -0.78 5.03 20.01
N PHE A 87 -0.84 6.20 19.38
CA PHE A 87 -2.11 6.93 19.22
C PHE A 87 -2.99 6.34 18.11
N TYR A 88 -2.44 5.41 17.31
CA TYR A 88 -3.12 4.80 16.18
C TYR A 88 -2.95 3.27 16.23
N SER A 89 -3.80 2.61 17.03
CA SER A 89 -3.96 1.16 16.96
C SER A 89 -5.24 0.89 16.16
N PRO A 90 -5.16 0.38 14.92
CA PRO A 90 -6.36 0.04 14.19
C PRO A 90 -7.09 -1.08 14.92
N GLN A 91 -8.41 -1.06 14.80
CA GLN A 91 -9.27 -2.07 15.39
C GLN A 91 -9.33 -3.27 14.46
N MET A 92 -8.86 -4.43 14.89
CA MET A 92 -8.75 -5.63 14.08
C MET A 92 -9.76 -6.68 14.51
N VAL A 93 -10.32 -7.37 13.52
CA VAL A 93 -11.15 -8.55 13.65
C VAL A 93 -10.55 -9.66 12.80
N LYS A 94 -10.26 -10.80 13.42
CA LYS A 94 -9.93 -12.05 12.71
C LYS A 94 -11.22 -12.82 12.49
N LEU A 95 -11.49 -13.17 11.24
CA LEU A 95 -12.67 -13.95 10.87
C LEU A 95 -12.33 -15.45 10.93
N PRO A 96 -13.32 -16.33 11.12
CA PRO A 96 -13.11 -17.77 11.04
C PRO A 96 -12.48 -18.16 9.69
N CYS A 97 -11.57 -19.14 9.73
CA CYS A 97 -11.00 -19.71 8.52
C CYS A 97 -12.10 -20.26 7.61
N LYS A 98 -11.87 -20.21 6.31
CA LYS A 98 -12.83 -20.68 5.31
C LYS A 98 -12.14 -21.55 4.29
N GLU A 99 -12.72 -22.70 3.98
CA GLU A 99 -12.21 -23.55 2.92
C GLU A 99 -12.59 -22.99 1.55
N ARG A 100 -11.64 -23.06 0.61
CA ARG A 100 -11.80 -22.65 -0.78
C ARG A 100 -11.18 -23.68 -1.69
N LEU A 101 -11.82 -23.93 -2.83
CA LEU A 101 -11.23 -24.73 -3.88
C LEU A 101 -10.36 -23.82 -4.77
N ILE A 102 -9.07 -24.09 -4.82
CA ILE A 102 -8.05 -23.34 -5.56
C ILE A 102 -7.28 -24.35 -6.42
N ASN A 103 -7.25 -24.16 -7.73
CA ASN A 103 -6.56 -25.05 -8.68
C ASN A 103 -6.89 -26.55 -8.49
N GLY A 104 -8.12 -26.88 -8.06
CA GLY A 104 -8.58 -28.25 -7.81
C GLY A 104 -8.23 -28.83 -6.43
N GLY A 105 -7.50 -28.10 -5.58
CA GLY A 105 -7.21 -28.46 -4.20
C GLY A 105 -8.04 -27.64 -3.20
N VAL A 106 -8.41 -28.25 -2.07
CA VAL A 106 -9.07 -27.53 -0.97
C VAL A 106 -7.99 -26.88 -0.11
N VAL A 107 -8.11 -25.56 0.05
CA VAL A 107 -7.17 -24.73 0.81
C VAL A 107 -7.94 -23.93 1.86
N GLU A 108 -7.41 -23.89 3.08
CA GLU A 108 -7.94 -23.08 4.16
C GLU A 108 -7.39 -21.65 4.06
N ILE A 109 -8.28 -20.68 3.86
CA ILE A 109 -7.91 -19.26 3.80
C ILE A 109 -8.19 -18.55 5.13
N GLN A 110 -7.27 -17.67 5.52
CA GLN A 110 -7.43 -16.81 6.70
C GLN A 110 -7.86 -15.41 6.26
N ARG A 111 -8.76 -14.79 7.01
CA ARG A 111 -9.34 -13.49 6.65
C ARG A 111 -9.35 -12.58 7.87
N SER A 112 -9.00 -11.33 7.70
CA SER A 112 -9.10 -10.33 8.76
C SER A 112 -9.46 -8.96 8.23
N ILE A 113 -10.07 -8.14 9.09
CA ILE A 113 -10.48 -6.78 8.79
C ILE A 113 -9.84 -5.87 9.82
N LYS A 114 -9.13 -4.84 9.36
CA LYS A 114 -8.62 -3.75 10.20
C LYS A 114 -9.40 -2.49 9.87
N VAL A 115 -9.92 -1.85 10.90
CA VAL A 115 -10.67 -0.60 10.83
C VAL A 115 -9.76 0.54 11.27
N PHE A 116 -9.65 1.54 10.41
CA PHE A 116 -8.79 2.69 10.56
C PHE A 116 -9.64 3.90 10.95
N ASN A 117 -9.16 4.71 11.89
CA ASN A 117 -9.94 5.85 12.37
C ASN A 117 -10.17 6.91 11.29
N VAL A 118 -9.36 6.93 10.23
CA VAL A 118 -9.51 7.87 9.10
C VAL A 118 -10.74 7.61 8.23
N GLY A 119 -11.52 6.56 8.49
CA GLY A 119 -12.67 6.21 7.66
C GLY A 119 -12.37 5.18 6.58
N ALA A 120 -11.25 4.45 6.74
CA ALA A 120 -10.87 3.35 5.86
C ALA A 120 -10.94 1.99 6.57
N ILE A 121 -11.06 0.93 5.78
CA ILE A 121 -10.85 -0.45 6.23
C ILE A 121 -9.80 -1.13 5.35
N SER A 122 -9.02 -2.02 5.95
CA SER A 122 -8.14 -2.94 5.23
C SER A 122 -8.61 -4.36 5.45
N ILE A 123 -8.74 -5.12 4.37
CA ILE A 123 -9.10 -6.53 4.37
C ILE A 123 -7.89 -7.32 3.94
N GLN A 124 -7.48 -8.24 4.79
CA GLN A 124 -6.37 -9.14 4.52
C GLN A 124 -6.90 -10.55 4.30
N ILE A 125 -6.52 -11.18 3.19
CA ILE A 125 -6.79 -12.58 2.91
C ILE A 125 -5.45 -13.31 2.73
N ARG A 126 -5.21 -14.36 3.51
CA ARG A 126 -3.98 -15.16 3.44
C ARG A 126 -4.29 -16.53 2.85
N VAL A 127 -3.52 -16.90 1.83
CA VAL A 127 -3.66 -18.15 1.10
C VAL A 127 -2.32 -18.89 1.13
N PRO A 128 -2.23 -20.06 1.81
CA PRO A 128 -0.99 -20.82 1.82
C PRO A 128 -0.72 -21.43 0.44
N PHE A 129 0.56 -21.58 0.09
CA PHE A 129 0.97 -22.22 -1.16
C PHE A 129 2.18 -23.15 -0.95
N GLU A 130 2.30 -24.10 -1.88
CA GLU A 130 3.54 -24.82 -2.16
C GLU A 130 3.83 -24.71 -3.66
N ALA A 131 5.06 -24.37 -4.02
CA ALA A 131 5.50 -24.22 -5.40
C ALA A 131 6.89 -24.81 -5.60
N LEU A 132 7.15 -25.32 -6.80
CA LEU A 132 8.50 -25.78 -7.16
C LEU A 132 9.37 -24.63 -7.64
N LYS A 133 8.76 -23.59 -8.22
CA LYS A 133 9.46 -22.43 -8.77
C LYS A 133 8.72 -21.13 -8.52
N ILE A 134 9.44 -20.02 -8.53
CA ILE A 134 8.91 -18.67 -8.28
C ILE A 134 7.90 -18.27 -9.35
N GLU A 135 8.10 -18.67 -10.60
CA GLU A 135 7.22 -18.32 -11.72
C GLU A 135 5.82 -18.93 -11.58
N GLU A 136 5.69 -20.04 -10.84
CA GLU A 136 4.39 -20.62 -10.51
C GLU A 136 3.56 -19.69 -9.60
N LEU A 137 4.23 -18.80 -8.84
CA LEU A 137 3.56 -17.85 -7.95
C LEU A 137 2.87 -16.71 -8.72
N VAL A 138 3.24 -16.47 -9.99
CA VAL A 138 2.62 -15.42 -10.83
C VAL A 138 1.11 -15.64 -10.96
N CYS A 139 0.65 -16.91 -11.01
CA CYS A 139 -0.77 -17.23 -11.12
C CYS A 139 -1.62 -16.82 -9.91
N TYR A 140 -0.99 -16.47 -8.78
CA TYR A 140 -1.69 -16.03 -7.58
C TYR A 140 -2.12 -14.55 -7.64
N HIS A 141 -1.67 -13.73 -8.59
CA HIS A 141 -2.16 -12.34 -8.72
C HIS A 141 -3.66 -12.30 -9.01
N GLU A 142 -4.12 -13.09 -9.98
CA GLU A 142 -5.53 -13.23 -10.34
C GLU A 142 -6.14 -14.54 -9.81
N LEU A 143 -6.01 -14.78 -8.50
CA LEU A 143 -6.50 -16.03 -7.93
C LEU A 143 -8.03 -16.17 -8.06
N LYS A 144 -8.47 -17.21 -8.77
CA LYS A 144 -9.88 -17.55 -8.98
C LYS A 144 -10.27 -18.73 -8.10
N PHE A 145 -11.33 -18.56 -7.32
CA PHE A 145 -12.04 -19.66 -6.67
C PHE A 145 -13.06 -20.26 -7.65
N ALA A 146 -13.66 -21.39 -7.25
CA ALA A 146 -14.69 -22.05 -8.05
C ALA A 146 -15.93 -21.17 -8.35
N GLU A 147 -16.29 -20.27 -7.44
CA GLU A 147 -17.52 -19.46 -7.52
C GLU A 147 -17.24 -17.96 -7.78
N ASN A 148 -16.10 -17.45 -7.34
CA ASN A 148 -15.77 -16.02 -7.35
C ASN A 148 -14.24 -15.78 -7.38
N SER A 149 -13.81 -14.54 -7.59
CA SER A 149 -12.39 -14.17 -7.44
C SER A 149 -12.04 -13.82 -5.99
N ILE A 150 -10.74 -13.75 -5.69
CA ILE A 150 -10.23 -13.22 -4.41
C ILE A 150 -10.67 -11.77 -4.16
N GLU A 151 -10.73 -10.96 -5.23
CA GLU A 151 -11.19 -9.57 -5.16
C GLU A 151 -12.69 -9.48 -4.86
N ASP A 152 -13.51 -10.36 -5.44
CA ASP A 152 -14.94 -10.43 -5.15
C ASP A 152 -15.21 -10.81 -3.69
N GLU A 153 -14.44 -11.76 -3.14
CA GLU A 153 -14.50 -12.12 -1.71
C GLU A 153 -14.17 -10.89 -0.84
N ALA A 154 -13.11 -10.14 -1.18
CA ALA A 154 -12.74 -8.93 -0.45
C ALA A 154 -13.82 -7.83 -0.55
N LYS A 155 -14.36 -7.58 -1.75
CA LYS A 155 -15.47 -6.62 -1.95
C LYS A 155 -16.72 -7.00 -1.18
N GLN A 156 -17.06 -8.29 -1.14
CA GLN A 156 -18.20 -8.77 -0.38
C GLN A 156 -18.01 -8.54 1.13
N LEU A 157 -16.84 -8.89 1.67
CA LEU A 157 -16.49 -8.63 3.06
C LEU A 157 -16.50 -7.12 3.37
N ALA A 158 -16.00 -6.29 2.46
CA ALA A 158 -16.03 -4.84 2.62
C ALA A 158 -17.46 -4.30 2.71
N ARG A 159 -18.36 -4.76 1.84
CA ARG A 159 -19.79 -4.37 1.88
C ARG A 159 -20.43 -4.77 3.21
N GLU A 160 -20.23 -6.01 3.64
CA GLU A 160 -20.79 -6.52 4.91
C GLU A 160 -20.25 -5.73 6.12
N ALA A 161 -18.94 -5.47 6.15
CA ALA A 161 -18.31 -4.69 7.20
C ALA A 161 -18.83 -3.25 7.20
N THR A 162 -18.87 -2.57 6.05
CA THR A 162 -19.34 -1.19 5.95
C THR A 162 -20.78 -1.04 6.41
N MET A 163 -21.68 -1.99 6.10
CA MET A 163 -23.06 -1.97 6.61
C MET A 163 -23.13 -2.03 8.14
N LYS A 164 -22.20 -2.75 8.79
CA LYS A 164 -22.13 -2.81 10.26
C LYS A 164 -21.41 -1.60 10.87
N LEU A 165 -20.50 -0.99 10.11
CA LEU A 165 -19.71 0.16 10.54
C LEU A 165 -20.40 1.50 10.30
N GLU A 166 -21.45 1.56 9.47
CA GLU A 166 -22.19 2.79 9.14
C GLU A 166 -22.56 3.66 10.36
N PRO A 167 -23.03 3.12 11.51
CA PRO A 167 -23.33 3.93 12.70
C PRO A 167 -22.11 4.66 13.27
N TYR A 168 -20.91 4.15 13.02
CA TYR A 168 -19.63 4.71 13.47
C TYR A 168 -19.00 5.63 12.42
N CYS A 169 -19.51 5.67 11.19
CA CYS A 169 -18.98 6.52 10.12
C CYS A 169 -19.44 7.98 10.26
N VAL A 170 -18.56 8.91 9.90
CA VAL A 170 -18.87 10.32 9.63
C VAL A 170 -18.90 10.51 8.12
N LYS A 171 -20.05 10.92 7.57
CA LYS A 171 -20.26 11.06 6.10
C LYS A 171 -19.85 9.76 5.35
N PRO A 172 -20.57 8.63 5.57
CA PRO A 172 -20.25 7.36 4.90
C PRO A 172 -20.33 7.51 3.38
N VAL A 173 -19.45 6.78 2.69
CA VAL A 173 -19.43 6.74 1.23
C VAL A 173 -20.62 5.93 0.72
N SER A 174 -21.29 6.41 -0.34
CA SER A 174 -22.48 5.75 -0.89
C SER A 174 -22.20 4.48 -1.67
N GLN A 175 -21.00 4.36 -2.25
CA GLN A 175 -20.56 3.18 -3.02
C GLN A 175 -19.07 2.91 -2.79
N LEU A 176 -18.74 1.65 -2.47
CA LEU A 176 -17.36 1.16 -2.34
C LEU A 176 -16.73 0.93 -3.72
N ASN A 177 -16.50 2.01 -4.45
CA ASN A 177 -15.90 1.96 -5.80
C ASN A 177 -14.37 2.07 -5.76
N GLN A 178 -13.82 2.42 -4.60
CA GLN A 178 -12.40 2.68 -4.41
C GLN A 178 -11.78 1.50 -3.69
N ILE A 179 -10.84 0.86 -4.37
CA ILE A 179 -10.09 -0.27 -3.85
C ILE A 179 -8.64 -0.08 -4.28
N GLU A 180 -7.73 -0.11 -3.32
CA GLU A 180 -6.30 -0.23 -3.59
C GLU A 180 -5.87 -1.62 -3.14
N ASN A 181 -5.35 -2.42 -4.07
CA ASN A 181 -4.90 -3.79 -3.82
C ASN A 181 -3.38 -3.85 -3.75
N TYR A 182 -2.86 -4.64 -2.81
CA TYR A 182 -1.43 -4.89 -2.70
C TYR A 182 -1.20 -6.36 -2.34
N THR A 183 -0.40 -7.06 -3.14
CA THR A 183 -0.18 -8.51 -2.99
C THR A 183 1.20 -8.78 -2.40
N VAL A 184 1.27 -9.50 -1.29
CA VAL A 184 2.54 -9.84 -0.63
C VAL A 184 2.78 -11.34 -0.73
N PHE A 185 3.84 -11.72 -1.43
CA PHE A 185 4.34 -13.08 -1.48
C PHE A 185 5.28 -13.30 -0.31
N TYR A 186 4.87 -14.11 0.65
CA TYR A 186 5.72 -14.51 1.75
C TYR A 186 6.32 -15.89 1.51
N LEU A 187 7.65 -15.97 1.45
CA LEU A 187 8.41 -17.22 1.44
C LEU A 187 8.93 -17.49 2.84
N ARG A 188 8.64 -18.68 3.38
CA ARG A 188 9.09 -19.06 4.73
C ARG A 188 10.60 -19.25 4.78
N ASP A 189 11.13 -20.00 3.82
CA ASP A 189 12.53 -20.41 3.79
C ASP A 189 13.08 -20.33 2.37
N LEU A 190 14.40 -20.16 2.27
CA LEU A 190 15.17 -20.25 1.04
C LEU A 190 15.82 -21.64 0.92
N PRO A 191 16.11 -22.12 -0.30
CA PRO A 191 16.91 -23.32 -0.47
C PRO A 191 18.29 -23.14 0.20
N ASP A 192 18.82 -24.17 0.85
CA ASP A 192 20.16 -24.17 1.44
C ASP A 192 21.27 -24.29 0.38
N LYS A 193 22.44 -23.68 0.65
CA LYS A 193 23.64 -23.80 -0.19
C LYS A 193 24.52 -24.92 0.35
N ASP A 194 24.20 -26.16 -0.04
CA ASP A 194 24.77 -27.40 0.50
C ASP A 194 24.62 -27.52 2.05
N ASP A 195 24.82 -28.71 2.61
CA ASP A 195 24.51 -29.11 4.01
C ASP A 195 25.25 -28.32 5.12
N SER A 196 25.78 -27.12 4.85
CA SER A 196 26.65 -26.37 5.78
C SER A 196 26.50 -24.84 5.72
N SER A 197 25.78 -24.26 4.77
CA SER A 197 25.56 -22.80 4.74
C SER A 197 24.19 -22.41 4.17
N ALA A 198 23.40 -21.67 4.94
CA ALA A 198 22.17 -21.05 4.45
C ALA A 198 22.49 -20.07 3.31
N PHE A 199 21.66 -20.04 2.26
CA PHE A 199 21.78 -18.99 1.24
C PHE A 199 21.60 -17.62 1.87
N GLN A 200 22.52 -16.70 1.56
CA GLN A 200 22.29 -15.29 1.88
C GLN A 200 21.20 -14.76 0.96
N ALA A 201 20.19 -14.09 1.52
CA ALA A 201 18.99 -13.72 0.79
C ALA A 201 19.28 -12.75 -0.38
N GLU A 202 20.30 -11.90 -0.24
CA GLU A 202 20.79 -11.01 -1.31
C GLU A 202 21.40 -11.78 -2.49
N GLU A 203 22.20 -12.82 -2.21
CA GLU A 203 22.76 -13.69 -3.24
C GLU A 203 21.66 -14.45 -3.98
N TRP A 204 20.66 -14.96 -3.25
CA TRP A 204 19.50 -15.61 -3.83
C TRP A 204 18.70 -14.65 -4.73
N LEU A 205 18.52 -13.39 -4.31
CA LEU A 205 17.86 -12.37 -5.11
C LEU A 205 18.65 -12.10 -6.39
N ASN A 206 19.97 -12.00 -6.32
CA ASN A 206 20.80 -11.74 -7.50
C ASN A 206 20.69 -12.87 -8.54
N ILE A 207 20.60 -14.12 -8.10
CA ILE A 207 20.41 -15.28 -8.98
C ILE A 207 18.99 -15.30 -9.58
N ASN A 208 17.97 -14.98 -8.77
CA ASN A 208 16.56 -15.08 -9.16
C ASN A 208 15.94 -13.75 -9.62
N ARG A 209 16.75 -12.71 -9.83
CA ARG A 209 16.31 -11.33 -10.01
C ARG A 209 15.23 -11.17 -11.07
N ASN A 210 15.41 -11.78 -12.24
CA ASN A 210 14.44 -11.71 -13.34
C ASN A 210 13.10 -12.39 -12.97
N HIS A 211 13.14 -13.52 -12.27
CA HIS A 211 11.93 -14.23 -11.85
C HIS A 211 11.20 -13.49 -10.73
N VAL A 212 11.94 -12.87 -9.80
CA VAL A 212 11.36 -11.99 -8.78
C VAL A 212 10.75 -10.75 -9.42
N ALA A 213 11.44 -10.10 -10.36
CA ALA A 213 10.89 -8.97 -11.11
C ALA A 213 9.62 -9.37 -11.87
N GLY A 214 9.63 -10.51 -12.56
CA GLY A 214 8.45 -11.03 -13.26
C GLY A 214 7.31 -11.36 -12.31
N LEU A 215 7.61 -11.87 -11.11
CA LEU A 215 6.59 -12.05 -10.06
C LEU A 215 5.99 -10.69 -9.67
N LEU A 216 6.81 -9.71 -9.33
CA LEU A 216 6.33 -8.43 -8.81
C LEU A 216 5.62 -7.55 -9.87
N ALA A 217 5.96 -7.73 -11.15
CA ALA A 217 5.35 -7.03 -12.27
C ALA A 217 4.19 -7.80 -12.93
N GLU A 218 3.77 -8.93 -12.35
CA GLU A 218 2.72 -9.82 -12.90
C GLU A 218 3.05 -10.42 -14.30
N GLU A 219 4.34 -10.48 -14.64
CA GLU A 219 4.83 -10.93 -15.94
C GLU A 219 5.25 -12.41 -15.92
N SER A 220 4.45 -13.25 -16.57
CA SER A 220 4.71 -14.70 -16.69
C SER A 220 5.99 -15.02 -17.48
N ASN A 221 6.45 -14.08 -18.31
CA ASN A 221 7.58 -14.25 -19.23
C ASN A 221 8.86 -13.61 -18.70
N ALA A 222 9.19 -13.87 -17.44
CA ALA A 222 10.33 -13.31 -16.71
C ALA A 222 11.69 -13.39 -17.45
N ARG A 223 11.88 -14.40 -18.30
CA ARG A 223 13.13 -14.59 -19.08
C ARG A 223 13.38 -13.52 -20.14
N TYR A 224 12.35 -12.82 -20.59
CA TYR A 224 12.45 -11.77 -21.60
C TYR A 224 12.49 -10.36 -21.00
N LEU A 225 12.36 -10.23 -19.68
CA LEU A 225 12.53 -8.95 -18.99
C LEU A 225 13.94 -8.41 -19.26
N SER A 226 13.98 -7.13 -19.62
CA SER A 226 15.25 -6.44 -19.77
C SER A 226 15.97 -6.40 -18.42
N LYS A 227 17.30 -6.39 -18.43
CA LYS A 227 18.07 -6.27 -17.18
C LYS A 227 17.74 -4.99 -16.43
N GLN A 228 17.52 -3.90 -17.17
CA GLN A 228 17.15 -2.60 -16.60
C GLN A 228 15.81 -2.68 -15.86
N GLU A 229 14.79 -3.29 -16.48
CA GLU A 229 13.47 -3.46 -15.85
C GLU A 229 13.57 -4.34 -14.59
N ALA A 230 14.30 -5.45 -14.69
CA ALA A 230 14.51 -6.34 -13.55
C ALA A 230 15.25 -5.62 -12.41
N GLU A 231 16.23 -4.78 -12.71
CA GLU A 231 16.95 -3.96 -11.73
C GLU A 231 16.08 -2.85 -11.14
N GLU A 232 15.19 -2.23 -11.92
CA GLU A 232 14.28 -1.19 -11.44
C GLU A 232 13.23 -1.75 -10.48
N SER A 233 12.57 -2.85 -10.87
CA SER A 233 11.57 -3.55 -10.06
C SER A 233 12.16 -4.11 -8.76
N THR A 234 13.34 -4.75 -8.83
CA THR A 234 13.96 -5.38 -7.65
C THR A 234 14.94 -4.48 -6.89
N GLY A 235 15.22 -3.28 -7.39
CA GLY A 235 16.30 -2.42 -6.88
C GLY A 235 16.05 -1.88 -5.47
N ARG A 236 14.79 -1.83 -5.04
CA ARG A 236 14.37 -1.37 -3.70
C ARG A 236 14.19 -2.54 -2.72
N TYR A 237 15.21 -3.39 -2.62
CA TYR A 237 15.21 -4.47 -1.64
C TYR A 237 15.84 -4.03 -0.30
N LEU A 238 15.41 -4.67 0.77
CA LEU A 238 15.91 -4.45 2.13
C LEU A 238 16.22 -5.80 2.77
N THR A 239 17.37 -5.89 3.42
CA THR A 239 17.79 -6.99 4.28
C THR A 239 18.11 -6.42 5.66
N TYR A 240 17.83 -7.18 6.71
CA TYR A 240 18.14 -6.88 8.10
C TYR A 240 19.07 -7.95 8.70
N TYR A 241 18.74 -9.22 8.50
CA TYR A 241 19.62 -10.38 8.70
C TYR A 241 20.05 -10.98 7.36
N SER A 242 20.99 -11.93 7.39
CA SER A 242 21.50 -12.57 6.17
C SER A 242 20.46 -13.42 5.44
N ASN A 243 19.39 -13.83 6.12
CA ASN A 243 18.35 -14.74 5.63
C ASN A 243 16.97 -14.07 5.45
N ASP A 244 16.84 -12.77 5.73
CA ASP A 244 15.61 -12.03 5.47
C ASP A 244 15.76 -11.12 4.25
N LEU A 245 14.65 -10.89 3.57
CA LEU A 245 14.61 -10.07 2.37
C LEU A 245 13.20 -9.51 2.19
N VAL A 246 13.12 -8.21 1.95
CA VAL A 246 11.88 -7.55 1.54
C VAL A 246 12.17 -6.84 0.22
N VAL A 247 11.50 -7.25 -0.86
CA VAL A 247 11.54 -6.58 -2.17
C VAL A 247 10.19 -5.93 -2.40
N ILE A 248 10.20 -4.63 -2.68
CA ILE A 248 8.99 -3.81 -2.73
C ILE A 248 8.83 -3.27 -4.14
N ASP A 249 7.67 -3.55 -4.75
CA ASP A 249 7.24 -2.96 -6.01
C ASP A 249 5.87 -2.27 -5.85
N TRP A 250 5.30 -1.81 -6.96
CA TRP A 250 4.09 -0.99 -7.03
C TRP A 250 2.83 -1.78 -6.65
N ASP A 251 2.60 -2.95 -7.24
CA ASP A 251 1.40 -3.76 -6.97
C ASP A 251 1.66 -4.95 -6.03
N ALA A 252 2.93 -5.34 -5.88
CA ALA A 252 3.31 -6.49 -5.08
C ALA A 252 4.62 -6.31 -4.30
N ALA A 253 4.80 -7.17 -3.30
CA ALA A 253 6.06 -7.33 -2.57
C ALA A 253 6.43 -8.81 -2.39
N LEU A 254 7.72 -9.06 -2.27
CA LEU A 254 8.26 -10.35 -1.85
C LEU A 254 8.86 -10.20 -0.46
N VAL A 255 8.44 -11.02 0.49
CA VAL A 255 8.96 -11.06 1.86
C VAL A 255 9.51 -12.45 2.14
N ILE A 256 10.71 -12.50 2.68
CA ILE A 256 11.40 -13.72 3.10
C ILE A 256 11.89 -13.49 4.52
N GLY A 257 11.63 -14.44 5.41
CA GLY A 257 12.11 -14.38 6.78
C GLY A 257 11.20 -15.09 7.77
N GLU A 258 11.43 -14.82 9.06
CA GLU A 258 10.68 -15.46 10.14
C GLU A 258 9.22 -15.00 10.20
N LYS A 259 8.32 -15.92 10.57
CA LYS A 259 6.88 -15.62 10.66
C LYS A 259 6.56 -14.54 11.70
N GLU A 260 7.40 -14.38 12.72
CA GLU A 260 7.19 -13.40 13.79
C GLU A 260 7.28 -11.95 13.30
N SER A 261 8.15 -11.66 12.32
CA SER A 261 8.31 -10.30 11.75
C SER A 261 7.30 -10.00 10.64
N LEU A 262 6.69 -11.03 10.06
CA LEU A 262 5.78 -10.89 8.92
C LEU A 262 4.58 -10.00 9.25
N ASP A 263 3.93 -10.20 10.40
CA ASP A 263 2.73 -9.44 10.77
C ASP A 263 3.02 -7.93 10.93
N ASP A 264 4.22 -7.58 11.42
CA ASP A 264 4.65 -6.18 11.51
C ASP A 264 4.91 -5.59 10.12
N ILE A 265 5.62 -6.31 9.25
CA ILE A 265 5.89 -5.89 7.85
C ILE A 265 4.57 -5.70 7.08
N LEU A 266 3.66 -6.67 7.16
CA LEU A 266 2.34 -6.61 6.53
C LEU A 266 1.55 -5.42 7.05
N HIS A 267 1.65 -5.10 8.34
CA HIS A 267 0.99 -3.92 8.88
C HIS A 267 1.55 -2.61 8.31
N ILE A 268 2.85 -2.50 8.07
CA ILE A 268 3.44 -1.34 7.39
C ILE A 268 2.90 -1.21 5.96
N MET A 269 2.83 -2.32 5.23
CA MET A 269 2.30 -2.36 3.87
C MET A 269 0.82 -1.97 3.84
N GLU A 270 0.02 -2.48 4.78
CA GLU A 270 -1.39 -2.10 4.95
C GLU A 270 -1.56 -0.61 5.23
N VAL A 271 -0.74 -0.02 6.12
CA VAL A 271 -0.81 1.41 6.43
C VAL A 271 -0.50 2.25 5.19
N ALA A 272 0.54 1.89 4.43
CA ALA A 272 0.89 2.59 3.20
C ALA A 272 -0.23 2.47 2.14
N ASN A 273 -0.85 1.29 2.02
CA ASN A 273 -1.95 1.07 1.10
C ASN A 273 -3.22 1.86 1.50
N VAL A 274 -3.52 1.94 2.80
CA VAL A 274 -4.61 2.78 3.33
C VAL A 274 -4.35 4.26 3.07
N GLN A 275 -3.10 4.72 3.21
CA GLN A 275 -2.76 6.11 2.88
C GLN A 275 -2.96 6.43 1.40
N LEU A 276 -2.69 5.46 0.51
CA LEU A 276 -2.93 5.61 -0.91
C LEU A 276 -4.42 5.77 -1.21
N VAL A 277 -5.29 4.91 -0.65
CA VAL A 277 -6.75 5.01 -0.90
C VAL A 277 -7.33 6.33 -0.36
N GLU A 278 -6.84 6.80 0.80
CA GLU A 278 -7.22 8.08 1.39
C GLU A 278 -6.83 9.27 0.49
N LEU A 279 -5.58 9.31 0.03
CA LEU A 279 -5.11 10.37 -0.86
C LEU A 279 -5.90 10.37 -2.18
N SER A 280 -6.15 9.19 -2.75
CA SER A 280 -7.02 9.03 -3.92
C SER A 280 -8.45 9.53 -3.66
N ALA A 281 -8.99 9.32 -2.46
CA ALA A 281 -10.32 9.81 -2.07
C ALA A 281 -10.36 11.35 -1.97
N TYR A 282 -9.35 11.96 -1.33
CA TYR A 282 -9.21 13.42 -1.26
C TYR A 282 -9.08 14.05 -2.64
N ASP A 283 -8.29 13.45 -3.53
CA ASP A 283 -8.08 13.97 -4.88
C ASP A 283 -9.39 14.08 -5.66
N ARG A 284 -10.20 13.01 -5.64
CA ARG A 284 -11.53 12.98 -6.27
C ARG A 284 -12.49 14.00 -5.67
N LEU A 285 -12.50 14.13 -4.34
CA LEU A 285 -13.34 15.09 -3.63
C LEU A 285 -13.01 16.53 -4.05
N LEU A 286 -11.72 16.84 -4.18
CA LEU A 286 -11.24 18.15 -4.62
C LEU A 286 -11.55 18.39 -6.10
N ASP A 287 -11.40 17.40 -6.97
CA ASP A 287 -11.72 17.53 -8.39
C ASP A 287 -13.20 17.86 -8.61
N GLY A 288 -14.11 17.16 -7.93
CA GLY A 288 -15.54 17.48 -8.00
C GLY A 288 -15.86 18.89 -7.47
N SER A 289 -15.12 19.33 -6.45
CA SER A 289 -15.28 20.67 -5.87
C SER A 289 -14.72 21.78 -6.78
N LEU A 290 -13.58 21.54 -7.43
CA LEU A 290 -12.97 22.43 -8.42
C LEU A 290 -13.87 22.60 -9.64
N GLU A 291 -14.37 21.51 -10.20
CA GLU A 291 -15.28 21.57 -11.35
C GLU A 291 -16.53 22.40 -11.04
N LYS A 292 -17.08 22.25 -9.83
CA LYS A 292 -18.20 23.08 -9.35
C LYS A 292 -17.81 24.55 -9.24
N ALA A 293 -16.66 24.88 -8.64
CA ALA A 293 -16.19 26.25 -8.49
C ALA A 293 -15.99 26.94 -9.85
N TYR A 294 -15.41 26.24 -10.84
CA TYR A 294 -15.27 26.75 -12.20
C TYR A 294 -16.63 27.03 -12.87
N ARG A 295 -17.62 26.14 -12.71
CA ARG A 295 -18.98 26.36 -13.23
C ARG A 295 -19.66 27.57 -12.59
N ASP A 296 -19.48 27.77 -11.29
CA ASP A 296 -20.10 28.89 -10.55
C ASP A 296 -19.49 30.24 -10.96
N LEU A 297 -18.16 30.29 -11.16
CA LEU A 297 -17.45 31.43 -11.75
C LEU A 297 -17.97 31.77 -13.16
N ALA A 298 -18.07 30.77 -14.04
CA ALA A 298 -18.52 30.98 -15.41
C ALA A 298 -19.97 31.52 -15.48
N LYS A 299 -20.85 31.07 -14.57
CA LYS A 299 -22.27 31.45 -14.57
C LYS A 299 -22.57 32.72 -13.77
N ARG A 300 -21.56 33.38 -13.17
CA ARG A 300 -21.71 34.51 -12.21
C ARG A 300 -22.83 34.26 -11.19
N ARG A 301 -23.02 33.00 -10.77
CA ARG A 301 -24.09 32.66 -9.82
C ARG A 301 -23.60 32.98 -8.41
N VAL A 302 -24.22 34.01 -7.84
CA VAL A 302 -23.81 34.69 -6.60
C VAL A 302 -24.09 33.90 -5.31
N ARG A 303 -24.58 32.65 -5.38
CA ARG A 303 -24.76 31.82 -4.18
C ARG A 303 -23.47 31.10 -3.81
N VAL A 304 -22.51 31.85 -3.29
CA VAL A 304 -21.43 31.26 -2.49
C VAL A 304 -22.09 30.74 -1.20
N SER A 305 -22.35 29.43 -1.13
CA SER A 305 -22.90 28.86 0.11
C SER A 305 -21.83 28.93 1.19
N ARG A 306 -22.21 29.49 2.35
CA ARG A 306 -21.38 29.56 3.57
C ARG A 306 -20.86 28.17 3.99
N ASP A 307 -21.57 27.11 3.61
CA ASP A 307 -21.21 25.71 3.87
C ASP A 307 -19.91 25.28 3.18
N ILE A 308 -19.57 25.87 2.03
CA ILE A 308 -18.42 25.41 1.22
C ILE A 308 -17.09 25.88 1.84
N HIS A 309 -17.05 27.11 2.39
CA HIS A 309 -15.87 27.59 3.11
C HIS A 309 -15.57 26.77 4.38
N ARG A 310 -16.62 26.28 5.05
CA ARG A 310 -16.46 25.39 6.21
C ARG A 310 -15.83 24.06 5.78
N ASN A 311 -16.33 23.47 4.69
CA ASN A 311 -15.80 22.20 4.15
C ASN A 311 -14.35 22.34 3.68
N LEU A 312 -13.98 23.44 3.02
CA LEU A 312 -12.60 23.73 2.60
C LEU A 312 -11.62 23.81 3.77
N ARG A 313 -12.05 24.45 4.87
CA ARG A 313 -11.25 24.57 6.07
C ARG A 313 -11.12 23.23 6.79
N GLU A 314 -12.20 22.44 6.82
CA GLU A 314 -12.21 21.05 7.34
C GLU A 314 -11.16 20.21 6.58
N ILE A 315 -11.25 20.16 5.25
CA ILE A 315 -10.28 19.41 4.42
C ILE A 315 -8.85 19.93 4.60
N ARG A 316 -8.62 21.24 4.71
CA ARG A 316 -7.28 21.78 5.02
C ARG A 316 -6.73 21.30 6.35
N VAL A 317 -7.57 21.28 7.38
CA VAL A 317 -7.16 20.82 8.72
C VAL A 317 -6.89 19.32 8.69
N ASP A 318 -7.72 18.54 8.01
CA ASP A 318 -7.56 17.09 7.95
C ASP A 318 -6.35 16.69 7.10
N LEU A 319 -6.09 17.39 5.99
CA LEU A 319 -4.89 17.19 5.18
C LEU A 319 -3.61 17.62 5.92
N ALA A 320 -3.69 18.61 6.82
CA ALA A 320 -2.58 18.97 7.70
C ALA A 320 -2.37 17.90 8.79
N ARG A 321 -3.45 17.41 9.42
CA ARG A 321 -3.42 16.29 10.36
C ARG A 321 -2.78 15.05 9.73
N PHE A 322 -3.20 14.68 8.53
CA PHE A 322 -2.65 13.56 7.77
C PHE A 322 -1.15 13.73 7.49
N SER A 323 -0.70 14.94 7.16
CA SER A 323 0.73 15.23 6.97
C SER A 323 1.54 15.13 8.27
N ASP A 324 0.98 15.62 9.37
CA ASP A 324 1.62 15.52 10.67
C ASP A 324 1.71 14.06 11.11
N GLU A 325 0.70 13.24 10.78
CA GLU A 325 0.72 11.79 10.95
C GLU A 325 1.78 11.15 10.05
N LEU A 326 1.76 11.37 8.73
CA LEU A 326 2.77 10.89 7.77
C LEU A 326 4.20 11.21 8.20
N SER A 327 4.45 12.44 8.66
CA SER A 327 5.78 12.89 9.07
C SER A 327 6.23 12.28 10.41
N ASN A 328 5.31 11.84 11.26
CA ASN A 328 5.64 11.25 12.56
C ASN A 328 5.57 9.72 12.58
N ILE A 329 4.98 9.09 11.56
CA ILE A 329 4.86 7.63 11.40
C ILE A 329 6.21 6.90 11.51
N THR A 330 7.30 7.47 10.99
CA THR A 330 8.65 6.88 11.11
C THR A 330 9.17 6.82 12.56
N LYS A 331 8.69 7.68 13.46
CA LYS A 331 9.01 7.62 14.90
C LYS A 331 8.18 6.57 15.63
N PHE A 332 7.05 6.14 15.05
CA PHE A 332 6.06 5.28 15.70
C PHE A 332 6.30 3.79 15.47
N PHE A 333 7.06 3.39 14.45
CA PHE A 333 7.28 1.98 14.18
C PHE A 333 8.25 1.28 15.14
N GLY A 334 8.93 2.04 16.02
CA GLY A 334 9.75 1.48 17.11
C GLY A 334 11.02 0.73 16.66
N ASP A 335 11.10 0.33 15.39
CA ASP A 335 12.19 -0.37 14.75
C ASP A 335 12.64 0.39 13.49
N TRP A 336 13.95 0.59 13.36
CA TRP A 336 14.57 1.23 12.22
C TRP A 336 14.34 0.45 10.90
N HIS A 337 14.24 -0.89 10.96
CA HIS A 337 13.97 -1.71 9.78
C HIS A 337 12.57 -1.45 9.21
N LEU A 338 11.54 -1.45 10.07
CA LEU A 338 10.16 -1.13 9.67
C LEU A 338 10.04 0.29 9.12
N ALA A 339 10.75 1.25 9.71
CA ALA A 339 10.80 2.61 9.18
C ALA A 339 11.41 2.68 7.77
N ARG A 340 12.43 1.86 7.47
CA ARG A 340 13.01 1.76 6.11
C ARG A 340 12.05 1.13 5.12
N ILE A 341 11.32 0.08 5.51
CA ILE A 341 10.29 -0.55 4.69
C ILE A 341 9.22 0.48 4.33
N TYR A 342 8.67 1.17 5.33
CA TYR A 342 7.71 2.25 5.11
C TYR A 342 8.24 3.34 4.17
N THR A 343 9.48 3.78 4.38
CA THR A 343 10.09 4.81 3.53
C THR A 343 10.17 4.36 2.06
N ASN A 344 10.50 3.09 1.82
CA ASN A 344 10.55 2.54 0.46
C ASN A 344 9.16 2.42 -0.16
N LEU A 345 8.15 1.94 0.58
CA LEU A 345 6.75 1.91 0.14
C LEU A 345 6.23 3.30 -0.19
N SER A 346 6.39 4.25 0.74
CA SER A 346 5.91 5.63 0.56
C SER A 346 6.53 6.30 -0.67
N ASN A 347 7.81 6.03 -0.95
CA ASN A 347 8.49 6.52 -2.15
C ASN A 347 7.99 5.79 -3.40
N ARG A 348 7.78 4.47 -3.34
CA ARG A 348 7.26 3.69 -4.47
C ARG A 348 5.86 4.16 -4.85
N PHE A 349 4.97 4.36 -3.88
CA PHE A 349 3.59 4.84 -4.05
C PHE A 349 3.50 6.34 -4.34
N HIS A 350 4.63 7.07 -4.37
CA HIS A 350 4.65 8.51 -4.59
C HIS A 350 3.74 9.31 -3.63
N LEU A 351 3.59 8.87 -2.37
CA LEU A 351 2.63 9.47 -1.42
C LEU A 351 2.91 10.97 -1.20
N ALA A 352 4.18 11.36 -1.18
CA ALA A 352 4.59 12.77 -1.04
C ALA A 352 4.19 13.63 -2.25
N ASP A 353 4.23 13.06 -3.46
CA ASP A 353 3.83 13.75 -4.69
C ASP A 353 2.31 13.91 -4.75
N TRP A 354 1.56 12.84 -4.47
CA TRP A 354 0.11 12.89 -4.30
C TRP A 354 -0.30 13.99 -3.32
N TYR A 355 0.34 14.00 -2.15
CA TYR A 355 0.08 15.01 -1.13
C TYR A 355 0.37 16.45 -1.60
N ARG A 356 1.44 16.66 -2.37
CA ARG A 356 1.74 17.96 -2.97
C ARG A 356 0.66 18.39 -3.97
N VAL A 357 0.25 17.51 -4.88
CA VAL A 357 -0.79 17.80 -5.87
C VAL A 357 -2.12 18.15 -5.20
N ILE A 358 -2.54 17.38 -4.19
CA ILE A 358 -3.79 17.63 -3.44
C ILE A 358 -3.74 18.98 -2.73
N ARG A 359 -2.61 19.35 -2.11
CA ARG A 359 -2.46 20.68 -1.50
C ARG A 359 -2.55 21.81 -2.51
N GLU A 360 -1.97 21.65 -3.70
CA GLU A 360 -2.05 22.63 -4.78
C GLU A 360 -3.49 22.78 -5.29
N LYS A 361 -4.22 21.67 -5.46
CA LYS A 361 -5.66 21.67 -5.79
C LYS A 361 -6.48 22.41 -4.72
N LEU A 362 -6.21 22.13 -3.44
CA LEU A 362 -6.89 22.76 -2.31
C LEU A 362 -6.56 24.26 -2.16
N LYS A 363 -5.33 24.67 -2.50
CA LYS A 363 -4.95 26.08 -2.58
C LYS A 363 -5.72 26.78 -3.70
N THR A 364 -5.67 26.22 -4.90
CA THR A 364 -6.37 26.73 -6.09
C THR A 364 -7.87 26.89 -5.82
N LEU A 365 -8.50 25.88 -5.22
CA LEU A 365 -9.91 25.93 -4.85
C LEU A 365 -10.21 27.08 -3.88
N GLY A 366 -9.36 27.26 -2.86
CA GLY A 366 -9.47 28.38 -1.92
C GLY A 366 -9.37 29.75 -2.62
N ASP A 367 -8.43 29.90 -3.55
CA ASP A 367 -8.22 31.15 -4.30
C ASP A 367 -9.44 31.47 -5.20
N LEU A 368 -10.02 30.46 -5.88
CA LEU A 368 -11.24 30.64 -6.68
C LEU A 368 -12.44 31.11 -5.83
N TYR A 369 -12.62 30.54 -4.64
CA TYR A 369 -13.68 30.98 -3.73
C TYR A 369 -13.45 32.38 -3.17
N GLN A 370 -12.19 32.77 -2.91
CA GLN A 370 -11.88 34.13 -2.50
C GLN A 370 -12.24 35.15 -3.58
N LEU A 371 -11.99 34.83 -4.87
CA LEU A 371 -12.42 35.66 -5.99
C LEU A 371 -13.95 35.80 -6.05
N LEU A 372 -14.69 34.69 -5.96
CA LEU A 372 -16.16 34.70 -5.91
C LEU A 372 -16.71 35.52 -4.74
N GLN A 373 -16.05 35.46 -3.57
CA GLN A 373 -16.46 36.21 -2.39
C GLN A 373 -16.20 37.71 -2.54
N GLN A 374 -15.09 38.10 -3.17
CA GLN A 374 -14.76 39.50 -3.41
C GLN A 374 -15.81 40.18 -4.30
N ASP A 375 -16.27 39.50 -5.36
CA ASP A 375 -17.37 39.98 -6.21
C ASP A 375 -18.66 40.20 -5.41
N TRP A 376 -18.93 39.34 -4.41
CA TRP A 376 -20.10 39.46 -3.55
C TRP A 376 -20.03 40.67 -2.62
N VAL A 377 -18.89 40.88 -1.96
CA VAL A 377 -18.68 42.05 -1.09
C VAL A 377 -18.76 43.34 -1.89
N ASN A 378 -18.19 43.36 -3.10
CA ASN A 378 -18.28 44.49 -4.02
C ASN A 378 -19.73 44.77 -4.42
N PHE A 379 -20.52 43.74 -4.75
CA PHE A 379 -21.95 43.92 -5.05
C PHE A 379 -22.71 44.51 -3.86
N TRP A 380 -22.48 44.03 -2.63
CA TRP A 380 -23.12 44.59 -1.44
C TRP A 380 -22.68 46.02 -1.15
N MET A 381 -21.40 46.34 -1.39
CA MET A 381 -20.89 47.70 -1.27
C MET A 381 -21.59 48.63 -2.26
N VAL A 382 -21.70 48.21 -3.53
CA VAL A 382 -22.42 48.96 -4.58
C VAL A 382 -23.91 49.09 -4.25
N LEU A 383 -24.54 48.04 -3.72
CA LEU A 383 -25.94 48.09 -3.31
C LEU A 383 -26.14 49.04 -2.13
N LEU A 384 -25.22 49.05 -1.17
CA LEU A 384 -25.24 49.95 -0.01
C LEU A 384 -25.06 51.40 -0.47
N GLU A 385 -24.11 51.65 -1.38
CA GLU A 385 -23.92 52.95 -2.04
C GLU A 385 -25.19 53.40 -2.78
N ALA A 386 -25.77 52.54 -3.61
CA ALA A 386 -27.00 52.83 -4.33
C ALA A 386 -28.18 53.11 -3.39
N THR A 387 -28.25 52.42 -2.25
CA THR A 387 -29.28 52.66 -1.22
C THR A 387 -29.09 54.02 -0.56
N ILE A 388 -27.85 54.41 -0.22
CA ILE A 388 -27.56 55.74 0.33
C ILE A 388 -27.94 56.82 -0.68
N VAL A 389 -27.54 56.67 -1.95
CA VAL A 389 -27.89 57.61 -3.02
C VAL A 389 -29.41 57.70 -3.20
N LEU A 390 -30.12 56.57 -3.18
CA LEU A 390 -31.58 56.54 -3.28
C LEU A 390 -32.25 57.28 -2.12
N LEU A 391 -31.78 57.08 -0.88
CA LEU A 391 -32.28 57.80 0.30
C LEU A 391 -32.07 59.31 0.16
N PHE A 392 -30.90 59.75 -0.30
CA PHE A 392 -30.64 61.17 -0.55
C PHE A 392 -31.58 61.77 -1.60
N VAL A 393 -31.82 61.06 -2.70
CA VAL A 393 -32.75 61.52 -3.74
C VAL A 393 -34.17 61.62 -3.19
N LEU A 394 -34.60 60.67 -2.37
CA LEU A 394 -35.93 60.65 -1.76
C LEU A 394 -36.10 61.82 -0.78
N ASP A 395 -35.09 62.11 0.04
CA ASP A 395 -35.08 63.27 0.94
C ASP A 395 -35.20 64.60 0.17
N VAL A 396 -34.47 64.75 -0.94
CA VAL A 396 -34.55 65.96 -1.79
C VAL A 396 -35.94 66.12 -2.40
N ILE A 397 -36.56 65.01 -2.84
CA ILE A 397 -37.92 65.03 -3.38
C ILE A 397 -38.93 65.42 -2.29
N LEU A 398 -38.82 64.86 -1.08
CA LEU A 398 -39.68 65.22 0.06
C LEU A 398 -39.61 66.71 0.38
N LEU A 399 -38.38 67.27 0.40
CA LEU A 399 -38.15 68.69 0.63
C LEU A 399 -38.75 69.57 -0.47
N LEU A 400 -38.67 69.14 -1.74
CA LEU A 400 -39.23 69.88 -2.89
C LEU A 400 -40.76 69.81 -2.98
N VAL A 401 -41.36 68.67 -2.60
CA VAL A 401 -42.82 68.50 -2.60
C VAL A 401 -43.48 69.25 -1.44
N GLY A 402 -42.69 69.75 -0.48
CA GLY A 402 -43.16 70.67 0.56
C GLY A 402 -43.93 69.95 1.65
N LEU A 403 -43.28 68.95 2.27
CA LEU A 403 -43.66 68.48 3.60
C LEU A 403 -42.74 69.09 4.67
#